data_AF-A0A3N9UAX8-F1
#
_entry.id   AF-A0A3N9UAX8-F1
#
_cell.length_a   1.000
_cell.length_b   1.000
_cell.length_c   1.000
_cell.angle_alpha   90.00
_cell.angle_beta   90.00
_cell.angle_gamma   90.00
#
_symmetry.space_group_name_H-M   'P 1'
#
loop_
_entity.id
_entity.type
_entity.pdbx_description
1 polymer ?
#
loop_
_entity_poly.entity_id
_entity_poly.type
_entity_poly.pdbx_seq_one_letter_code
_entity_poly.pdbx_strand_id
1 'polypeptide(L)' 'MEANMSVEEVVSQIAELVQKEGPLGKKQVKKSNPELMKNALYYFPNWDDALKKASDRNLLS' A
#
# COMPACT_ATOMS: atom_id res chain seq x y z
N MET A 1 6.18 10.26 -14.62
CA MET A 1 4.95 9.80 -13.95
C MET A 1 4.83 10.63 -12.69
N GLU A 2 3.73 11.35 -12.54
CA GLU A 2 3.40 12.03 -11.29
C GLU A 2 2.65 11.05 -10.39
N ALA A 3 3.01 11.01 -9.12
CA ALA A 3 2.26 10.30 -8.10
C ALA A 3 1.14 11.22 -7.63
N ASN A 4 -0.11 10.71 -7.65
CA ASN A 4 -1.28 11.46 -7.20
C ASN A 4 -1.44 11.41 -5.67
N MET A 5 -0.75 10.49 -5.00
CA MET A 5 -0.81 10.28 -3.56
C MET A 5 0.57 10.41 -2.96
N SER A 6 0.67 10.96 -1.76
CA SER A 6 1.93 10.99 -1.01
C SER A 6 2.29 9.60 -0.49
N VAL A 7 3.57 9.38 -0.17
CA VAL A 7 4.03 8.11 0.42
C VAL A 7 3.26 7.74 1.70
N GLU A 8 2.92 8.73 2.53
CA GLU A 8 2.14 8.53 3.75
C GLU A 8 0.70 8.10 3.47
N GLU A 9 0.04 8.67 2.45
CA GLU A 9 -1.30 8.27 2.03
C GLU A 9 -1.33 6.85 1.49
N VAL A 10 -0.32 6.49 0.68
CA VAL A 10 -0.16 5.13 0.17
C VAL A 10 -0.05 4.15 1.34
N VAL A 11 0.82 4.43 2.30
CA VAL A 11 1.03 3.57 3.47
C VAL A 11 -0.24 3.51 4.34
N SER A 12 -0.95 4.63 4.54
CA SER A 12 -2.24 4.67 5.27
C SER A 12 -3.28 3.77 4.60
N GLN A 13 -3.48 3.93 3.29
CA GLN A 13 -4.48 3.15 2.56
C GLN A 13 -4.16 1.66 2.55
N ILE A 14 -2.88 1.29 2.38
CA ILE A 14 -2.46 -0.11 2.48
C ILE A 14 -2.76 -0.64 3.88
N ALA A 15 -2.44 0.09 4.94
CA ALA A 15 -2.70 -0.34 6.30
C ALA A 15 -4.21 -0.51 6.58
N GLU A 16 -5.04 0.44 6.16
CA GLU A 16 -6.50 0.35 6.30
C GLU A 16 -7.08 -0.83 5.52
N LEU A 17 -6.62 -1.05 4.29
CA LEU A 17 -7.04 -2.19 3.47
C LEU A 17 -6.62 -3.52 4.12
N VAL A 18 -5.43 -3.60 4.73
CA VAL A 18 -5.00 -4.79 5.48
C VAL A 18 -5.88 -5.01 6.71
N GLN A 19 -6.27 -3.96 7.42
CA GLN A 19 -7.18 -4.08 8.57
C GLN A 19 -8.60 -4.52 8.16
N LYS A 20 -9.11 -3.99 7.03
CA LYS A 20 -10.47 -4.29 6.54
C LYS A 20 -10.59 -5.65 5.86
N GLU A 21 -9.67 -5.96 4.95
CA GLU A 21 -9.76 -7.14 4.08
C GLU A 21 -8.82 -8.28 4.53
N GLY A 22 -7.97 -8.05 5.53
CA GLY A 22 -6.93 -8.99 5.92
C GLY A 22 -5.69 -8.91 5.02
N PRO A 23 -4.85 -9.96 4.96
CA PRO A 23 -3.60 -9.94 4.22
C PRO A 23 -3.79 -9.59 2.73
N LEU A 24 -3.34 -8.41 2.32
CA LEU A 24 -3.51 -7.96 0.94
C LEU A 24 -2.55 -8.68 -0.01
N GLY A 25 -3.12 -9.53 -0.87
CA GLY A 25 -2.39 -10.10 -1.99
C GLY A 25 -2.11 -9.05 -3.07
N LYS A 26 -0.88 -9.02 -3.59
CA LYS A 26 -0.45 -8.15 -4.71
C LYS A 26 -1.39 -8.22 -5.92
N LYS A 27 -1.96 -9.39 -6.20
CA LYS A 27 -2.96 -9.61 -7.28
C LYS A 27 -4.31 -8.94 -6.97
N GLN A 28 -4.74 -8.95 -5.72
CA GLN A 28 -6.02 -8.35 -5.29
C GLN A 28 -5.93 -6.83 -5.38
N VAL A 29 -4.87 -6.22 -4.85
CA VAL A 29 -4.72 -4.76 -4.91
C VAL A 29 -4.53 -4.25 -6.34
N LYS A 30 -3.79 -4.98 -7.18
CA LYS A 30 -3.70 -4.63 -8.61
C LYS A 30 -5.07 -4.63 -9.31
N LYS A 31 -6.01 -5.49 -8.87
CA LYS A 31 -7.36 -5.59 -9.46
C LYS A 31 -8.33 -4.58 -8.86
N SER A 32 -8.33 -4.41 -7.53
CA SER A 32 -9.27 -3.54 -6.81
C SER A 32 -8.82 -2.08 -6.77
N ASN A 33 -7.52 -1.81 -6.63
CA ASN A 33 -6.93 -0.47 -6.51
C ASN A 33 -5.63 -0.35 -7.34
N PRO A 34 -5.72 -0.36 -8.69
CA PRO A 34 -4.55 -0.24 -9.56
C PRO A 34 -3.78 1.08 -9.38
N GLU A 35 -4.47 2.16 -9.00
CA GLU A 35 -3.84 3.45 -8.71
C GLU A 35 -2.99 3.40 -7.44
N LEU A 36 -3.49 2.78 -6.36
CA LEU A 36 -2.71 2.56 -5.13
C LEU A 36 -1.46 1.73 -5.43
N MET A 37 -1.58 0.67 -6.25
CA MET A 37 -0.43 -0.13 -6.69
C MET A 37 0.58 0.72 -7.46
N LYS A 38 0.14 1.58 -8.37
CA LYS A 38 1.03 2.45 -9.14
C LYS A 38 1.77 3.45 -8.25
N ASN A 39 1.07 4.10 -7.31
CA ASN A 39 1.71 5.02 -6.37
C ASN A 39 2.64 4.28 -5.40
N ALA A 40 2.28 3.08 -4.92
CA ALA A 40 3.17 2.25 -4.11
C ALA A 40 4.47 1.90 -4.86
N LEU A 41 4.38 1.51 -6.12
CA LEU A 41 5.56 1.22 -6.95
C LEU A 41 6.35 2.47 -7.38
N TYR A 42 5.80 3.67 -7.15
CA TYR A 42 6.52 4.92 -7.35
C TYR A 42 7.47 5.22 -6.17
N TYR A 43 7.01 4.97 -4.94
CA TYR A 43 7.78 5.24 -3.72
C TYR A 43 8.61 4.05 -3.22
N PHE A 44 8.17 2.83 -3.51
CA PHE A 44 8.79 1.60 -3.02
C PHE A 44 9.30 0.76 -4.19
N PRO A 45 10.42 0.03 -3.99
CA PRO A 45 11.00 -0.82 -5.04
C PRO A 45 10.06 -1.97 -5.44
N ASN A 46 9.18 -2.41 -4.54
CA ASN A 46 8.18 -3.42 -4.80
C ASN A 46 6.98 -3.26 -3.84
N TRP A 47 5.90 -4.00 -4.13
CA TRP A 47 4.68 -4.01 -3.32
C TRP A 47 4.91 -4.52 -1.90
N ASP A 48 5.75 -5.53 -1.72
CA ASP A 48 6.01 -6.17 -0.43
C ASP A 48 6.71 -5.20 0.54
N ASP A 49 7.62 -4.35 0.07
CA ASP A 49 8.24 -3.26 0.84
C ASP A 49 7.21 -2.23 1.30
N ALA A 50 6.29 -1.84 0.40
CA ALA A 50 5.18 -0.94 0.76
C ALA A 50 4.26 -1.57 1.82
N LEU A 51 3.95 -2.87 1.66
CA LEU A 51 3.13 -3.63 2.59
C LEU A 51 3.80 -3.79 3.96
N LYS A 52 5.10 -4.05 3.97
CA LYS A 52 5.91 -4.16 5.19
C LYS A 52 5.90 -2.82 5.93
N LYS A 53 6.13 -1.71 5.23
CA LYS A 53 6.08 -0.37 5.82
C LYS A 53 4.72 -0.03 6.43
N ALA A 54 3.62 -0.41 5.75
CA ALA A 54 2.27 -0.26 6.26
C ALA A 54 2.00 -1.15 7.48
N SER A 55 2.52 -2.37 7.49
CA SER A 55 2.41 -3.30 8.62
C SER A 55 3.20 -2.82 9.84
N ASP A 56 4.43 -2.33 9.64
CA ASP A 56 5.28 -1.72 10.68
C ASP A 56 4.60 -0.50 11.33
N ARG A 57 3.93 0.34 10.53
CA ARG A 57 3.15 1.47 11.07
C ARG A 57 2.00 1.03 11.98
N ASN A 58 1.34 -0.07 11.62
CA ASN A 58 0.20 -0.61 12.38
C ASN A 58 0.61 -1.20 13.74
N LEU A 59 1.85 -1.68 13.86
CA LEU A 59 2.41 -2.21 15.11
C LEU A 59 2.75 -1.14 16.16
N LEU A 60 2.75 0.14 15.77
CA LEU A 60 3.04 1.28 16.64
C LEU A 60 1.78 2.03 17.12
N SER A 61 0.58 1.51 16.82
CA SER A 61 -0.72 2.15 17.10
C SER A 61 -1.45 1.52 18.28
#